data_AF-A0A0Q5GIW7-F1
#
_entry.id   AF-A0A0Q5GIW7-F1
#
_cell.length_a   1.000
_cell.length_b   1.000
_cell.length_c   1.000
_cell.angle_alpha   90.00
_cell.angle_beta   90.00
_cell.angle_gamma   90.00
#
_symmetry.space_group_name_H-M   'P 1'
#
loop_
_entity.id
_entity.type
_entity.pdbx_description
1 polymer ?
#
loop_
_entity_poly.entity_id
_entity_poly.type
_entity_poly.pdbx_seq_one_letter_code
_entity_poly.pdbx_strand_id
1 'polypeptide(L)'
;MMAPIRPDEAGTFDGRVQMKLQTIGALVSVLLAVSLPPAGAADLPFQGRWSGGPATCQTPFSFTPSRYTAPGSRPIKVAKVERDGRNFLLSFPDGYRVALFDVSRKSMTWHSPISGDTFELTRCS
;
A
#
# COMPACT_ATOMS: atom_id res chain seq x y z
N MET A 1 -50.62 6.17 38.22
CA MET A 1 -50.10 5.14 39.13
C MET A 1 -48.60 5.08 38.93
N MET A 2 -47.85 5.82 39.75
CA MET A 2 -47.14 5.36 40.96
C MET A 2 -45.96 4.42 40.65
N ALA A 3 -44.82 5.06 40.35
CA ALA A 3 -43.55 5.03 41.10
C ALA A 3 -42.99 3.74 41.77
N PRO A 4 -41.65 3.71 42.01
CA PRO A 4 -40.76 2.55 41.90
C PRO A 4 -40.29 2.01 43.26
N ILE A 5 -39.52 0.90 43.27
CA ILE A 5 -38.79 0.41 44.46
C ILE A 5 -37.38 -0.06 44.06
N ARG A 6 -36.36 0.72 44.46
CA ARG A 6 -35.01 0.26 44.90
C ARG A 6 -35.14 -0.20 46.39
N PRO A 7 -34.08 -0.35 47.19
CA PRO A 7 -32.74 -0.95 47.07
C PRO A 7 -32.55 -2.06 48.15
N ASP A 8 -31.31 -2.58 48.26
CA ASP A 8 -30.63 -3.02 49.49
C ASP A 8 -31.25 -4.10 50.39
N GLU A 9 -30.46 -5.12 50.74
CA GLU A 9 -30.18 -5.56 52.13
C GLU A 9 -29.02 -6.58 52.05
N ALA A 10 -27.83 -6.19 52.50
CA ALA A 10 -27.35 -6.37 53.87
C ALA A 10 -26.75 -7.77 54.11
N GLY A 11 -25.43 -7.79 54.32
CA GLY A 11 -24.67 -9.00 54.61
C GLY A 11 -23.23 -8.68 54.95
N THR A 12 -23.02 -7.84 55.96
CA THR A 12 -21.75 -7.69 56.66
C THR A 12 -21.28 -9.05 57.17
N PHE A 13 -20.14 -9.54 56.67
CA PHE A 13 -19.36 -10.56 57.38
C PHE A 13 -18.02 -9.95 57.77
N ASP A 14 -17.94 -9.63 59.06
CA ASP A 14 -16.73 -9.22 59.76
C ASP A 14 -15.79 -10.44 59.83
N GLY A 15 -14.68 -10.36 59.12
CA GLY A 15 -13.69 -11.41 59.01
C GLY A 15 -12.30 -10.83 59.04
N ARG A 16 -11.93 -10.22 60.18
CA ARG A 16 -10.58 -9.74 60.46
C ARG A 16 -9.60 -10.93 60.44
N VAL A 17 -8.86 -11.11 59.35
CA VAL A 17 -7.66 -11.96 59.32
C VAL A 17 -6.43 -11.13 59.00
N GLN A 18 -5.47 -11.30 59.89
CA GLN A 18 -4.20 -10.61 60.02
C GLN A 18 -3.31 -10.68 58.77
N MET A 19 -2.81 -9.51 58.38
CA MET A 19 -1.40 -9.18 58.14
C MET A 19 -0.48 -10.30 57.61
N LYS A 20 -0.10 -10.18 56.33
CA LYS A 20 1.25 -10.52 55.86
C LYS A 20 1.64 -9.61 54.69
N LEU A 21 2.57 -8.72 54.99
CA LEU A 21 3.29 -7.87 54.05
C LEU A 21 3.98 -8.78 53.02
N GLN A 22 3.51 -8.81 51.79
CA GLN A 22 4.18 -9.50 50.69
C GLN A 22 4.45 -8.52 49.56
N THR A 23 5.73 -8.21 49.46
CA THR A 23 6.44 -7.43 48.45
C THR A 23 5.93 -7.73 47.04
N ILE A 24 5.12 -6.85 46.46
CA ILE A 24 4.76 -6.94 45.04
C ILE A 24 5.87 -6.24 44.26
N GLY A 25 6.77 -7.06 43.74
CA GLY A 25 7.85 -6.64 42.85
C GLY A 25 7.29 -5.89 41.63
N ALA A 26 7.91 -4.77 41.32
CA ALA A 26 7.61 -3.97 40.14
C ALA A 26 7.92 -4.80 38.87
N LEU A 27 6.88 -5.23 38.17
CA LEU A 27 6.98 -5.72 36.79
C LEU A 27 7.13 -4.50 35.86
N VAL A 28 8.38 -4.16 35.54
CA VAL A 28 8.69 -3.21 34.46
C VAL A 28 8.51 -3.94 33.13
N SER A 29 7.34 -3.78 32.52
CA SER A 29 7.08 -4.23 31.15
C SER A 29 7.83 -3.32 30.16
N VAL A 30 8.98 -3.78 29.68
CA VAL A 30 9.69 -3.15 28.56
C VAL A 30 8.93 -3.46 27.28
N LEU A 31 8.09 -2.52 26.84
CA LEU A 31 7.50 -2.51 25.49
C LEU A 31 8.61 -2.21 24.47
N LEU A 32 9.13 -3.25 23.83
CA LEU A 32 10.03 -3.14 22.70
C LEU A 32 9.23 -2.61 21.50
N ALA A 33 9.25 -1.29 21.29
CA ALA A 33 8.70 -0.67 20.08
C ALA A 33 9.61 -1.01 18.90
N VAL A 34 9.29 -2.11 18.19
CA VAL A 34 9.91 -2.43 16.90
C VAL A 34 9.42 -1.40 15.89
N SER A 35 10.22 -0.37 15.65
CA SER A 35 10.03 0.54 14.53
C SER A 35 10.40 -0.19 13.24
N LEU A 36 9.44 -0.91 12.65
CA LEU A 36 9.59 -1.35 11.26
C LEU A 36 9.75 -0.10 10.39
N PRO A 37 10.84 0.03 9.60
CA PRO A 37 10.92 1.10 8.63
C PRO A 37 9.70 0.99 7.71
N PRO A 38 9.11 2.13 7.26
CA PRO A 38 8.07 2.07 6.25
C PRO A 38 8.65 1.28 5.08
N ALA A 39 7.95 0.23 4.66
CA ALA A 39 8.29 -0.50 3.45
C ALA A 39 8.27 0.50 2.30
N GLY A 40 9.42 1.08 1.98
CA GLY A 40 9.59 1.94 0.82
C GLY A 40 9.16 1.12 -0.38
N ALA A 41 8.26 1.68 -1.18
CA ALA A 41 7.78 1.03 -2.40
C ALA A 41 8.98 0.47 -3.15
N ALA A 42 9.07 -0.87 -3.20
CA ALA A 42 10.20 -1.53 -3.84
C ALA A 42 10.35 -0.96 -5.25
N ASP A 43 11.58 -0.64 -5.64
CA ASP A 43 11.84 0.07 -6.88
C ASP A 43 11.53 -0.84 -8.08
N LEU A 44 10.29 -0.79 -8.56
CA LEU A 44 9.79 -1.53 -9.72
C LEU A 44 10.55 -1.09 -10.98
N PRO A 45 11.04 -2.04 -11.80
CA PRO A 45 11.94 -1.75 -12.91
C PRO A 45 11.31 -0.90 -14.01
N PHE A 46 9.97 -0.88 -14.13
CA PHE A 46 9.25 -0.05 -15.11
C PHE A 46 9.11 1.41 -14.69
N GLN A 47 9.40 1.78 -13.43
CA GLN A 47 9.23 3.15 -12.96
C GLN A 47 10.11 4.13 -13.74
N GLY A 48 9.68 5.38 -13.84
CA GLY A 48 10.43 6.43 -14.52
C GLY A 48 9.83 6.83 -15.86
N ARG A 49 10.66 7.46 -16.69
CA ARG A 49 10.26 8.13 -17.93
C ARG A 49 10.76 7.36 -19.13
N TRP A 50 9.90 7.23 -20.14
CA TRP A 50 10.14 6.37 -21.28
C TRP A 50 9.72 7.05 -22.59
N SER A 51 10.55 6.92 -23.61
CA SER A 51 10.33 7.41 -24.97
C SER A 51 10.14 6.25 -25.94
N GLY A 52 9.47 6.49 -27.06
CA GLY A 52 9.10 5.46 -28.03
C GLY A 52 7.65 5.63 -28.50
N GLY A 53 7.34 5.14 -29.71
CA GLY A 53 6.05 5.39 -30.35
C GLY A 53 5.75 6.89 -30.43
N PRO A 54 4.62 7.39 -29.88
CA PRO A 54 4.28 8.82 -29.89
C PRO A 54 5.05 9.64 -28.84
N ALA A 55 5.86 9.00 -27.98
CA ALA A 55 6.54 9.66 -26.87
C ALA A 55 7.97 10.09 -27.20
N THR A 56 8.35 11.25 -26.72
CA THR A 56 9.75 11.74 -26.68
C THR A 56 10.19 11.91 -25.22
N CYS A 57 11.47 12.13 -24.94
CA CYS A 57 11.87 12.40 -23.56
C CYS A 57 11.38 13.75 -23.02
N GLN A 58 10.97 14.66 -23.88
CA GLN A 58 10.29 15.91 -23.52
C GLN A 58 8.84 15.64 -23.12
N THR A 59 8.15 14.73 -23.81
CA THR A 59 6.77 14.29 -23.52
C THR A 59 6.67 12.77 -23.39
N PRO A 60 7.20 12.19 -22.29
CA PRO A 60 7.37 10.74 -22.18
C PRO A 60 6.13 10.04 -21.63
N PHE A 61 6.10 8.71 -21.76
CA PHE A 61 5.35 7.87 -20.84
C PHE A 61 6.01 7.96 -19.45
N SER A 62 5.20 8.14 -18.40
CA SER A 62 5.68 8.21 -17.03
C SER A 62 4.97 7.17 -16.17
N PHE A 63 5.75 6.33 -15.49
CA PHE A 63 5.25 5.30 -14.60
C PHE A 63 5.79 5.50 -13.18
N THR A 64 4.88 5.43 -12.21
CA THR A 64 5.18 5.27 -10.79
C THR A 64 4.38 4.09 -10.25
N PRO A 65 4.57 3.66 -8.99
CA PRO A 65 3.83 2.54 -8.44
C PRO A 65 2.33 2.81 -8.32
N SER A 66 1.93 4.09 -8.33
CA SER A 66 0.55 4.52 -8.11
C SER A 66 -0.04 5.36 -9.25
N ARG A 67 0.77 5.73 -10.26
CA ARG A 67 0.33 6.58 -11.37
C ARG A 67 0.95 6.18 -12.70
N TYR A 68 0.18 6.37 -13.75
CA TYR A 68 0.58 6.25 -15.14
C TYR A 68 0.21 7.53 -15.88
N THR A 69 1.10 8.05 -16.71
CA THR A 69 0.84 9.23 -17.56
C THR A 69 1.30 8.92 -18.96
N ALA A 70 0.37 8.93 -19.92
CA ALA A 70 0.70 8.87 -21.34
C ALA A 70 1.16 10.26 -21.85
N PRO A 71 1.91 10.34 -22.95
CA PRO A 71 2.34 11.60 -23.55
C PRO A 71 1.18 12.58 -23.74
N GLY A 72 1.32 13.81 -23.23
CA GLY A 72 0.30 14.86 -23.37
C GLY A 72 -1.00 14.65 -22.59
N SER A 73 -1.09 13.62 -21.74
CA SER A 73 -2.28 13.30 -20.94
C SER A 73 -2.13 13.67 -19.47
N ARG A 74 -3.24 13.63 -18.73
CA ARG A 74 -3.22 13.77 -17.26
C ARG A 74 -2.87 12.44 -16.58
N PRO A 75 -2.20 12.46 -15.42
CA PRO A 75 -1.88 11.23 -14.69
C PRO A 75 -3.13 10.46 -14.25
N ILE A 76 -3.15 9.16 -14.55
CA ILE A 76 -4.18 8.20 -14.15
C ILE A 76 -3.68 7.40 -12.94
N LYS A 77 -4.55 7.16 -11.96
CA LYS A 77 -4.20 6.36 -10.77
C LYS A 77 -4.16 4.87 -11.14
N VAL A 78 -3.05 4.21 -10.83
CA VAL A 78 -2.93 2.75 -10.92
C VAL A 78 -3.64 2.14 -9.70
N ALA A 79 -4.60 1.25 -9.95
CA ALA A 79 -5.34 0.55 -8.90
C ALA A 79 -4.62 -0.72 -8.44
N LYS A 80 -4.03 -1.45 -9.39
CA LYS A 80 -3.33 -2.71 -9.12
C LYS A 80 -2.17 -2.88 -10.09
N VAL A 81 -1.06 -3.41 -9.58
CA VAL A 81 0.08 -3.88 -10.39
C VAL A 81 0.21 -5.37 -10.16
N GLU A 82 0.15 -6.14 -11.24
CA GLU A 82 0.42 -7.57 -11.24
C GLU A 82 1.74 -7.83 -11.95
N ARG A 83 2.50 -8.80 -11.48
CA ARG A 83 3.83 -9.13 -12.01
C ARG A 83 3.90 -10.60 -12.36
N ASP A 84 4.40 -10.88 -13.55
CA ASP A 84 4.77 -12.21 -14.01
C ASP A 84 6.19 -12.15 -14.61
N GLY A 85 7.19 -12.57 -13.84
CA GLY A 85 8.60 -12.46 -14.24
C GLY A 85 9.03 -11.01 -14.51
N ARG A 86 9.29 -10.70 -15.79
CA ARG A 86 9.62 -9.34 -16.29
C ARG A 86 8.43 -8.61 -16.89
N ASN A 87 7.25 -9.22 -16.87
CA ASN A 87 6.03 -8.66 -17.41
C ASN A 87 5.19 -8.09 -16.27
N PHE A 88 4.46 -7.01 -16.56
CA PHE A 88 3.61 -6.32 -15.61
C PHE A 88 2.26 -6.01 -16.24
N LEU A 89 1.20 -6.12 -15.45
CA LEU A 89 -0.13 -5.69 -15.84
C LEU A 89 -0.58 -4.59 -14.88
N LEU A 90 -0.83 -3.41 -15.43
CA LEU A 90 -1.31 -2.25 -14.70
C LEU A 90 -2.81 -2.17 -14.91
N SER A 91 -3.59 -2.25 -13.84
CA SER A 91 -5.05 -2.10 -13.88
C SER A 91 -5.46 -0.76 -13.30
N PHE A 92 -6.43 -0.12 -13.94
CA PHE A 92 -6.97 1.19 -13.57
C PHE A 92 -8.40 1.06 -13.01
N PRO A 93 -8.89 2.07 -12.24
CA PRO A 93 -10.21 2.02 -11.60
C PRO A 93 -11.40 1.86 -12.55
N ASP A 94 -11.26 2.30 -13.81
CA ASP A 94 -12.28 2.20 -14.86
C ASP A 94 -12.28 0.84 -15.57
N GLY A 95 -11.43 -0.09 -15.14
CA GLY A 95 -11.27 -1.40 -15.78
C GLY A 95 -10.29 -1.39 -16.96
N TYR A 96 -9.75 -0.23 -17.35
CA TYR A 96 -8.68 -0.17 -18.33
C TYR A 96 -7.43 -0.91 -17.82
N ARG A 97 -6.62 -1.42 -18.74
CA ARG A 97 -5.37 -2.12 -18.44
C ARG A 97 -4.30 -1.75 -19.43
N VAL A 98 -3.06 -1.77 -18.96
CA VAL A 98 -1.85 -1.65 -19.78
C VAL A 98 -0.94 -2.84 -19.43
N ALA A 99 -0.46 -3.54 -20.45
CA ALA A 99 0.53 -4.59 -20.29
C ALA A 99 1.92 -4.06 -20.63
N LEU A 100 2.90 -4.37 -19.78
CA LEU A 100 4.32 -4.07 -19.99
C LEU A 100 5.06 -5.39 -20.11
N PHE A 101 5.79 -5.58 -21.20
CA PHE A 101 6.54 -6.81 -21.46
C PHE A 101 8.05 -6.56 -21.45
N ASP A 102 8.78 -7.62 -21.11
CA ASP A 102 10.25 -7.67 -21.12
C ASP A 102 10.94 -6.47 -20.45
N VAL A 103 10.34 -6.01 -19.35
CA VAL A 103 10.80 -4.81 -18.65
C VAL A 103 12.22 -5.03 -18.12
N SER A 104 13.11 -4.14 -18.55
CA SER A 104 14.46 -4.00 -18.05
C SER A 104 14.68 -2.62 -17.43
N ARG A 105 15.90 -2.30 -17.01
CA ARG A 105 16.25 -0.95 -16.57
C ARG A 105 16.36 0.06 -17.72
N LYS A 106 16.31 -0.38 -18.98
CA LYS A 106 16.59 0.48 -20.15
C LYS A 106 15.54 0.38 -21.25
N SER A 107 14.80 -0.73 -21.32
CA SER A 107 13.81 -1.00 -22.35
C SER A 107 12.57 -1.69 -21.77
N MET A 108 11.43 -1.53 -22.44
CA MET A 108 10.24 -2.36 -22.26
C MET A 108 9.36 -2.29 -23.51
N THR A 109 8.45 -3.24 -23.67
CA THR A 109 7.34 -3.14 -24.62
C THR A 109 6.09 -2.69 -23.86
N TRP A 110 5.45 -1.61 -24.31
CA TRP A 110 4.15 -1.17 -23.80
C TRP A 110 3.04 -1.63 -24.74
N HIS A 111 1.93 -2.12 -24.18
CA HIS A 111 0.77 -2.56 -24.96
C HIS A 111 -0.54 -2.11 -24.31
N SER A 112 -1.45 -1.61 -25.15
CA SER A 112 -2.84 -1.30 -24.80
C SER A 112 -3.78 -2.34 -25.42
N PRO A 113 -4.45 -3.18 -24.60
CA PRO A 113 -5.42 -4.14 -25.11
C PRO A 113 -6.67 -3.50 -25.72
N ILE A 114 -7.04 -2.28 -25.31
CA ILE A 114 -8.25 -1.61 -25.82
C ILE A 114 -8.02 -1.08 -27.23
N SER A 115 -6.88 -0.42 -27.47
CA SER A 115 -6.58 0.15 -28.79
C SER A 115 -5.81 -0.81 -29.71
N GLY A 116 -5.14 -1.82 -29.14
CA GLY A 116 -4.23 -2.72 -29.86
C GLY A 116 -2.82 -2.14 -30.06
N ASP A 117 -2.58 -0.90 -29.64
CA ASP A 117 -1.30 -0.22 -29.81
C ASP A 117 -0.19 -0.93 -29.04
N THR A 118 0.98 -1.04 -29.67
CA THR A 118 2.18 -1.62 -29.10
C THR A 118 3.38 -0.75 -29.41
N PHE A 119 4.15 -0.38 -28.39
CA PHE A 119 5.31 0.49 -28.54
C PHE A 119 6.52 -0.11 -27.85
N GLU A 120 7.63 -0.16 -28.57
CA GLU A 120 8.94 -0.39 -27.97
C GLU A 120 9.43 0.90 -27.32
N LEU A 121 9.66 0.84 -26.01
CA LEU A 121 10.03 1.99 -25.21
C LEU A 121 11.46 1.89 -24.71
N THR A 122 12.17 3.01 -24.73
CA THR A 122 13.50 3.17 -24.14
C THR A 122 13.43 4.15 -22.97
N ARG A 123 14.19 3.87 -21.91
CA ARG A 123 14.24 4.75 -20.74
C ARG A 123 14.91 6.08 -21.12
N CYS A 124 14.30 7.18 -20.72
CA CYS A 124 14.94 8.48 -20.80
C CYS A 124 16.13 8.53 -19.83
N SER A 125 17.29 8.93 -20.35
CA SER A 125 18.57 9.06 -19.64
C SER A 125 18.48 9.93 -18.40
#